data_AF-D2H6P6-F1
#
_entry.id   AF-D2H6P6-F1
#
_cell.length_a   1.000
_cell.length_b   1.000
_cell.length_c   1.000
_cell.angle_alpha   90.00
_cell.angle_beta   90.00
_cell.angle_gamma   90.00
#
_symmetry.space_group_name_H-M   'P 1'
#
loop_
_entity.id
_entity.type
_entity.pdbx_description
1 polymer ?
#
loop_
_entity_poly.entity_id
_entity_poly.type
_entity_poly.pdbx_seq_one_letter_code
_entity_poly.pdbx_strand_id
1 'polypeptide(L)'
;NPEAQQDVSVSQGIRMMFYMMKPNETSFQTLEEVPDYVKQATPFFISLILLELVISWFLKGKPPGRLDDALTSISAGIFSRLPSLFSRSIELTTYIYIWENYRLISLPWHSPWTWYLTFLGVDFGYYWFHRMAH
;
A
#
# COMPACT_ATOMS: atom_id res chain seq x y z
N ASN A 1 20.40 -14.56 1.41
CA ASN A 1 20.12 -14.69 2.85
C ASN A 1 18.70 -14.19 3.06
N PRO A 2 17.70 -15.03 3.36
CA PRO A 2 16.29 -14.62 3.42
C PRO A 2 15.92 -13.91 4.73
N GLU A 3 16.90 -13.56 5.56
CA GLU A 3 16.72 -13.00 6.89
C GLU A 3 17.16 -11.54 6.93
N ALA A 4 16.22 -10.63 6.70
CA ALA A 4 16.07 -9.37 7.43
C ALA A 4 15.01 -8.47 6.75
N GLN A 5 13.82 -9.00 6.45
CA GLN A 5 12.68 -8.10 6.29
C GLN A 5 12.47 -7.43 7.65
N GLN A 6 12.66 -6.12 7.71
CA GLN A 6 12.68 -5.40 8.98
C GLN A 6 11.26 -5.38 9.56
N ASP A 7 11.08 -6.04 10.71
CA ASP A 7 9.81 -6.02 11.42
C ASP A 7 9.53 -4.60 11.90
N VAL A 8 8.37 -4.07 11.51
CA VAL A 8 7.92 -2.75 11.93
C VAL A 8 7.59 -2.79 13.43
N SER A 9 8.18 -1.87 14.19
CA SER A 9 7.88 -1.70 15.62
C SER A 9 6.39 -1.37 15.84
N VAL A 10 5.82 -1.79 16.98
CA VAL A 10 4.42 -1.47 17.36
C VAL A 10 4.11 0.03 17.25
N SER A 11 5.04 0.89 17.71
CA SER A 11 4.90 2.35 17.61
C SER A 11 4.82 2.82 16.15
N GLN A 12 5.66 2.24 15.28
CA GLN A 12 5.65 2.53 13.85
C GLN A 12 4.39 2.00 13.18
N GLY A 13 3.89 0.82 13.57
CA GLY A 13 2.60 0.27 13.14
C GLY A 13 1.43 1.21 13.44
N ILE A 14 1.35 1.70 14.68
CA ILE A 14 0.34 2.68 15.09
C ILE A 14 0.48 3.98 14.26
N ARG A 15 1.71 4.49 14.11
CA ARG A 15 1.96 5.70 13.33
C ARG A 15 1.56 5.54 11.85
N MET A 16 1.79 4.37 11.26
CA MET A 16 1.32 4.07 9.90
C MET A 16 -0.20 4.14 9.77
N MET A 17 -0.95 3.65 10.76
CA MET A 17 -2.42 3.72 10.76
C MET A 17 -2.95 5.17 10.73
N PHE A 18 -2.22 6.10 11.36
CA PHE A 18 -2.60 7.51 11.46
C PHE A 18 -1.84 8.41 10.47
N TYR A 19 -1.19 7.85 9.45
CA TYR A 19 -0.40 8.60 8.46
C TYR A 19 0.72 9.47 9.10
N MET A 20 1.18 9.11 10.29
CA MET A 20 2.23 9.82 11.05
C MET A 20 3.63 9.29 10.72
N MET A 21 3.93 9.08 9.44
CA MET A 21 5.21 8.57 8.97
C MET A 21 6.02 9.66 8.27
N LYS A 22 7.33 9.69 8.52
CA LYS A 22 8.23 10.56 7.76
C LYS A 22 8.57 9.89 6.43
N PRO A 23 8.77 10.65 5.35
CA PRO A 23 9.15 10.08 4.05
C PRO A 23 10.36 9.13 4.12
N ASN A 24 11.38 9.49 4.90
CA ASN A 24 12.58 8.69 5.10
C ASN A 24 12.35 7.34 5.81
N GLU A 25 11.21 7.16 6.47
CA GLU A 25 10.83 5.89 7.12
C GLU A 25 10.02 4.97 6.19
N THR A 26 9.66 5.47 5.00
CA THR A 26 8.78 4.78 4.03
C THR A 26 9.38 4.68 2.63
N SER A 27 10.58 5.22 2.42
CA SER A 27 11.31 5.19 1.16
C SER A 27 12.47 4.23 1.28
N PHE A 28 12.45 3.16 0.47
CA PHE A 28 13.42 2.08 0.49
C PHE A 28 14.15 2.02 -0.84
N GLN A 29 15.45 1.71 -0.81
CA GLN A 29 16.25 1.65 -2.03
C GLN A 29 16.05 0.32 -2.76
N THR A 30 15.91 -0.77 -2.01
CA THR A 30 15.75 -2.11 -2.57
C THR A 30 14.46 -2.77 -2.08
N LEU A 31 14.03 -3.83 -2.78
CA LEU A 31 12.79 -4.54 -2.47
C LEU A 31 12.88 -5.33 -1.17
N GLU A 32 14.08 -5.80 -0.80
CA GLU A 32 14.31 -6.60 0.40
C GLU A 32 14.14 -5.79 1.68
N GLU A 33 14.37 -4.47 1.61
CA GLU A 33 14.16 -3.55 2.72
C GLU A 33 12.67 -3.25 2.96
N VAL A 34 11.80 -3.50 1.97
CA VAL A 34 10.37 -3.21 2.05
C VAL A 34 9.69 -4.19 3.01
N PRO A 35 9.09 -3.70 4.11
CA PRO A 35 8.38 -4.56 5.04
C PRO A 35 7.17 -5.23 4.38
N ASP A 36 6.84 -6.45 4.81
CA ASP A 36 5.59 -7.10 4.43
C ASP A 36 4.41 -6.46 5.17
N TYR A 37 3.92 -5.35 4.60
CA TYR A 37 2.82 -4.59 5.18
C TYR A 37 1.55 -5.41 5.34
N VAL A 38 1.28 -6.39 4.48
CA VAL A 38 0.07 -7.21 4.57
C VAL A 38 0.16 -8.10 5.80
N LYS A 39 1.28 -8.81 5.97
CA LYS A 39 1.52 -9.64 7.15
C LYS A 39 1.49 -8.82 8.43
N GLN A 40 2.05 -7.63 8.43
CA GLN A 40 2.08 -6.74 9.60
C GLN A 40 0.73 -6.10 9.92
N ALA A 41 -0.09 -5.77 8.92
CA ALA A 41 -1.42 -5.18 9.12
C ALA A 41 -2.48 -6.21 9.54
N THR A 42 -2.32 -7.47 9.13
CA THR A 42 -3.23 -8.59 9.44
C THR A 42 -3.60 -8.67 10.94
N PRO A 43 -2.66 -8.69 11.91
CA PRO A 43 -3.01 -8.78 13.33
C PRO A 43 -3.82 -7.57 13.83
N PHE A 44 -3.54 -6.35 13.36
CA PHE A 44 -4.34 -5.17 13.71
C PHE A 44 -5.77 -5.29 13.17
N PHE A 45 -5.92 -5.73 11.92
CA PHE A 45 -7.22 -5.94 11.30
C PHE A 45 -8.06 -6.97 12.07
N ILE A 46 -7.49 -8.14 12.39
CA ILE A 46 -8.16 -9.17 13.19
C ILE A 46 -8.51 -8.64 14.59
N SER A 47 -7.59 -7.91 15.23
CA SER A 47 -7.83 -7.33 16.56
C SER A 47 -8.99 -6.34 16.56
N LEU A 48 -9.10 -5.51 15.51
CA LEU A 48 -10.21 -4.56 15.36
C LEU A 48 -11.55 -5.26 15.11
N ILE A 49 -11.58 -6.33 14.30
CA ILE A 49 -12.78 -7.15 14.12
C ILE A 49 -13.21 -7.76 15.46
N LEU A 50 -12.28 -8.35 16.21
CA LEU A 50 -12.58 -8.93 17.52
C LEU A 50 -13.08 -7.88 18.50
N LEU A 51 -12.46 -6.69 18.51
CA LEU A 51 -12.90 -5.57 19.33
C LEU A 51 -14.32 -5.14 18.99
N GLU A 52 -14.66 -5.05 17.71
CA GLU A 52 -16.02 -4.75 17.24
C GLU A 52 -17.03 -5.80 17.69
N LEU A 53 -16.68 -7.09 17.61
CA LEU A 53 -17.52 -8.20 18.08
C LEU A 53 -17.78 -8.09 19.59
N VAL A 54 -16.73 -7.85 20.38
CA VAL A 54 -16.81 -7.72 21.85
C VAL A 54 -17.66 -6.52 22.24
N ILE A 55 -17.41 -5.35 21.66
CA ILE A 55 -18.17 -4.12 21.92
C ILE A 55 -19.64 -4.32 21.55
N SER A 56 -19.91 -4.92 20.39
CA SER A 56 -21.28 -5.20 19.94
C SER A 56 -22.01 -6.16 20.87
N TRP A 57 -21.32 -7.20 21.35
CA TRP A 57 -21.88 -8.13 22.32
C TRP A 57 -22.20 -7.45 23.66
N PHE A 58 -21.28 -6.63 24.20
CA PHE A 58 -21.52 -5.90 25.45
C PHE A 58 -22.62 -4.84 25.35
N LEU A 59 -22.69 -4.09 24.24
CA LEU A 59 -23.66 -2.99 24.09
C LEU A 59 -25.04 -3.45 23.61
N LYS A 60 -25.10 -4.49 22.75
CA LYS A 60 -26.34 -4.91 22.07
C LYS A 60 -26.79 -6.32 22.46
N GLY A 61 -25.99 -7.07 23.22
CA GLY A 61 -26.27 -8.45 23.61
C GLY A 61 -26.24 -9.46 22.47
N LYS A 62 -25.84 -9.04 21.26
CA LYS A 62 -25.86 -9.84 20.02
C LYS A 62 -24.64 -9.49 19.17
N PRO A 63 -24.06 -10.44 18.43
CA PRO A 63 -22.99 -10.14 17.48
C PRO A 63 -23.48 -9.16 16.39
N PRO A 64 -22.58 -8.40 15.76
CA PRO A 64 -22.93 -7.45 14.71
C PRO A 64 -23.39 -8.19 13.44
N GLY A 65 -24.58 -7.81 12.94
CA GLY A 65 -25.10 -8.23 11.64
C GLY A 65 -25.52 -9.70 11.53
N ARG A 66 -26.17 -10.04 10.42
CA ARG A 66 -26.41 -11.44 10.03
C ARG A 66 -25.15 -11.99 9.37
N LEU A 67 -24.92 -13.30 9.47
CA LEU A 67 -23.80 -13.95 8.74
C LEU A 67 -23.89 -13.69 7.23
N ASP A 68 -25.11 -13.60 6.70
CA ASP A 68 -25.41 -13.25 5.31
C ASP A 68 -24.80 -11.89 4.93
N ASP A 69 -24.89 -10.90 5.83
CA ASP A 69 -24.37 -9.54 5.61
C ASP A 69 -22.84 -9.54 5.65
N ALA A 70 -22.25 -10.31 6.56
CA ALA A 70 -20.79 -10.46 6.67
C ALA A 70 -20.21 -11.13 5.41
N LEU A 71 -20.82 -12.22 4.94
CA LEU A 71 -20.41 -12.90 3.71
C LEU A 71 -20.55 -11.99 2.50
N THR A 72 -21.69 -11.31 2.37
CA THR A 72 -21.93 -10.37 1.27
C THR A 72 -20.91 -9.24 1.27
N SER A 73 -20.58 -8.69 2.45
CA SER A 73 -19.60 -7.62 2.60
C SER A 73 -18.18 -8.07 2.22
N ILE A 74 -17.77 -9.27 2.64
CA ILE A 74 -16.47 -9.85 2.26
C ILE A 74 -16.42 -10.09 0.75
N SER A 75 -17.45 -10.69 0.17
CA SER A 75 -17.52 -10.92 -1.28
C SER A 75 -17.44 -9.60 -2.06
N ALA A 76 -18.24 -8.60 -1.68
CA ALA A 76 -18.18 -7.27 -2.30
C ALA A 76 -16.79 -6.63 -2.15
N GLY A 77 -16.16 -6.78 -0.98
CA GLY A 77 -14.78 -6.35 -0.74
C GLY A 77 -13.79 -6.99 -1.70
N ILE A 78 -13.83 -8.31 -1.87
CA ILE A 78 -12.94 -9.03 -2.81
C ILE A 78 -13.21 -8.56 -4.25
N PHE A 79 -14.47 -8.53 -4.67
CA PHE A 79 -14.84 -8.13 -6.03
C PHE A 79 -14.42 -6.70 -6.35
N SER A 80 -14.53 -5.77 -5.39
CA SER A 80 -14.10 -4.38 -5.59
C SER A 80 -12.59 -4.22 -5.77
N ARG A 81 -11.78 -5.19 -5.30
CA ARG A 81 -10.31 -5.18 -5.46
C ARG A 81 -9.84 -5.76 -6.79
N LEU A 82 -10.56 -6.70 -7.38
CA LEU A 82 -10.13 -7.41 -8.60
C LEU A 82 -9.75 -6.48 -9.77
N PRO A 83 -10.54 -5.45 -10.13
CA PRO A 83 -10.18 -4.56 -11.24
C PRO A 83 -8.89 -3.79 -10.98
N SER A 84 -8.71 -3.30 -9.75
CA SER A 84 -7.52 -2.55 -9.34
C SER A 84 -6.27 -3.43 -9.33
N LEU A 85 -6.40 -4.70 -8.91
CA LEU A 85 -5.29 -5.65 -8.98
C LEU A 85 -4.88 -5.89 -10.43
N PHE A 86 -5.85 -6.16 -11.31
CA PHE A 86 -5.57 -6.39 -12.72
C PHE A 86 -4.90 -5.18 -13.40
N SER A 87 -5.46 -3.98 -13.21
CA SER A 87 -4.88 -2.76 -13.80
C SER A 87 -3.48 -2.46 -13.26
N ARG A 88 -3.28 -2.62 -11.94
CA ARG A 88 -1.98 -2.37 -11.30
C ARG A 88 -0.93 -3.42 -11.68
N SER A 89 -1.33 -4.67 -11.88
CA SER A 89 -0.45 -5.73 -12.38
C SER A 89 0.05 -5.42 -13.78
N ILE A 90 -0.83 -4.96 -14.69
CA ILE A 90 -0.43 -4.54 -16.04
C ILE A 90 0.52 -3.35 -15.94
N GLU A 91 0.14 -2.30 -15.21
CA GLU A 91 0.95 -1.10 -15.02
C GLU A 91 2.37 -1.44 -14.52
N LEU A 92 2.48 -2.24 -13.46
CA LEU A 92 3.76 -2.62 -12.87
C LEU A 92 4.59 -3.49 -13.81
N THR A 93 3.97 -4.47 -14.47
CA THR A 93 4.68 -5.38 -15.39
C THR A 93 5.21 -4.61 -16.60
N THR A 94 4.40 -3.71 -17.17
CA THR A 94 4.81 -2.83 -18.26
C THR A 94 5.93 -1.90 -17.82
N TYR A 95 5.83 -1.30 -16.62
CA TYR A 95 6.89 -0.47 -16.07
C TYR A 95 8.22 -1.23 -15.94
N ILE A 96 8.21 -2.43 -15.34
CA ILE A 96 9.41 -3.27 -15.17
C ILE A 96 9.99 -3.64 -16.54
N TYR A 97 9.15 -4.04 -17.50
CA TYR A 97 9.59 -4.39 -18.85
C TYR A 97 10.30 -3.22 -19.54
N ILE A 98 9.71 -2.02 -19.49
CA ILE A 98 10.31 -0.82 -20.08
C ILE A 98 11.62 -0.47 -19.37
N TRP A 99 11.63 -0.54 -18.04
CA TRP A 99 12.81 -0.24 -17.24
C TRP A 99 13.98 -1.17 -17.55
N GLU A 100 13.75 -2.49 -17.66
CA GLU A 100 14.82 -3.45 -17.93
C GLU A 100 15.35 -3.40 -19.38
N ASN A 101 14.50 -3.06 -20.36
CA ASN A 101 14.87 -3.11 -21.78
C ASN A 101 15.25 -1.74 -22.39
N TYR A 102 14.70 -0.64 -21.87
CA TYR A 102 14.78 0.69 -22.50
C TYR A 102 15.28 1.80 -21.58
N ARG A 103 15.75 1.51 -20.36
CA ARG A 103 16.34 2.56 -19.51
C ARG A 103 17.60 3.14 -20.16
N LEU A 104 17.65 4.47 -20.27
CA LEU A 104 18.79 5.18 -20.82
C LEU A 104 19.87 5.47 -19.76
N ILE A 105 19.43 5.86 -18.57
CA ILE A 105 20.30 6.21 -17.43
C ILE A 105 19.69 5.70 -16.14
N SER A 106 20.54 5.35 -15.17
CA SER A 106 20.14 5.07 -13.79
C SER A 106 20.34 6.33 -12.94
N LEU A 107 19.30 6.74 -12.23
CA LEU A 107 19.36 7.88 -11.33
C LEU A 107 19.82 7.42 -9.94
N PRO A 108 20.93 7.96 -9.38
CA PRO A 108 21.42 7.53 -8.06
C PRO A 108 20.45 7.92 -6.94
N TRP A 109 20.17 6.99 -6.03
CA TRP A 109 19.24 7.18 -4.90
C TRP A 109 19.62 8.37 -3.98
N HIS A 110 20.91 8.48 -3.63
CA HIS A 110 21.42 9.52 -2.73
C HIS A 110 21.74 10.86 -3.42
N SER A 111 21.47 11.00 -4.73
CA SER A 111 21.73 12.24 -5.44
C SER A 111 20.55 13.21 -5.31
N PRO A 112 20.73 14.44 -4.78
CA PRO A 112 19.65 15.44 -4.73
C PRO A 112 19.08 15.78 -6.11
N TRP A 113 19.91 15.69 -7.16
CA TRP A 113 19.48 15.94 -8.53
C TRP A 113 18.45 14.92 -9.03
N THR A 114 18.54 13.66 -8.57
CA THR A 114 17.52 12.65 -8.87
C THR A 114 16.14 13.15 -8.44
N TRP A 115 16.04 13.68 -7.21
CA TRP A 115 14.80 14.19 -6.65
C TRP A 115 14.25 15.41 -7.38
N TYR A 116 15.11 16.36 -7.74
CA TYR A 116 14.67 17.55 -8.50
C TYR A 116 14.21 17.19 -9.92
N LEU A 117 14.92 16.29 -10.59
CA LEU A 117 14.57 15.84 -11.95
C LEU A 117 13.28 15.02 -11.95
N THR A 118 13.11 14.10 -10.98
CA THR A 118 11.89 13.31 -10.87
C THR A 118 10.69 14.16 -10.48
N PHE A 119 10.85 15.11 -9.55
CA PHE A 119 9.82 16.09 -9.23
C PHE A 119 9.36 16.82 -10.50
N LEU A 120 10.24 17.54 -11.18
CA LEU A 120 9.86 18.29 -12.38
C LEU A 120 9.31 17.41 -13.51
N GLY A 121 9.92 16.26 -13.76
CA GLY A 121 9.52 15.37 -14.86
C GLY A 121 8.17 14.69 -14.62
N VAL A 122 7.93 14.18 -13.41
CA VAL A 122 6.67 13.54 -13.05
C VAL A 122 5.54 14.56 -13.01
N ASP A 123 5.75 15.72 -12.39
CA ASP A 123 4.74 16.80 -12.34
C ASP A 123 4.39 17.30 -13.75
N PHE A 124 5.38 17.50 -14.61
CA PHE A 124 5.15 17.90 -16.00
C PHE A 124 4.35 16.85 -16.78
N GLY A 125 4.76 15.57 -16.69
CA GLY A 125 4.07 14.47 -17.36
C GLY A 125 2.63 14.30 -16.87
N TYR A 126 2.42 14.38 -15.56
CA TYR A 126 1.09 14.33 -14.96
C TYR A 126 0.21 15.49 -15.43
N TYR A 127 0.72 16.72 -15.42
CA TYR A 127 -0.02 17.89 -15.90
C TYR A 127 -0.43 17.76 -17.37
N TRP A 128 0.48 17.31 -18.24
CA TRP A 128 0.18 17.09 -19.66
C TRP A 128 -0.88 16.01 -19.87
N PHE A 129 -0.74 14.86 -19.20
CA PHE A 129 -1.74 13.80 -19.27
C PHE A 129 -3.10 14.29 -18.78
N HIS A 130 -3.14 14.99 -17.64
CA HIS A 130 -4.35 15.56 -17.09
C HIS A 130 -5.00 16.54 -18.08
N ARG A 131 -4.21 17.40 -18.75
CA ARG A 131 -4.70 18.35 -19.74
C ARG A 131 -5.23 17.68 -21.02
N MET A 132 -4.65 16.58 -21.45
CA MET A 132 -5.09 15.81 -22.61
C MET A 132 -6.33 14.95 -22.31
N ALA A 133 -6.54 14.59 -21.06
CA ALA A 133 -7.67 13.77 -20.61
C ALA A 133 -8.95 14.59 -20.33
N HIS A 134 -8.84 15.91 -20.19
CA HIS A 134 -9.98 16.85 -20.20
C HIS A 134 -10.32 17.26 -21.63
#